data_AF-A0A966UE53-F1
#
_entry.id   AF-A0A966UE53-F1
#
_cell.length_a   1.000
_cell.length_b   1.000
_cell.length_c   1.000
_cell.angle_alpha   90.00
_cell.angle_beta   90.00
_cell.angle_gamma   90.00
#
_symmetry.space_group_name_H-M   'P 1'
#
loop_
_entity.id
_entity.type
_entity.pdbx_description
1 polymer ?
#
loop_
_entity_poly.entity_id
_entity_poly.type
_entity_poly.pdbx_seq_one_letter_code
_entity_poly.pdbx_strand_id
1 'polypeptide(L)'
;MLALVAPGQGAQVPGFLTPWLELPRARPLLSWWSAVAGIDLLQLGTEADTEEIRDTANAQPLLVAAGLLGALSLFPHPSDAFGKVGVVAGHSVGEFTAAAGARAITAESAMVLVRERGRAMALASARAATGMSAILGGERESVLAAIKAHHLVAANENGAGQIVAAGLLANLQALEGAPPEGARVRALSVAGAFHTSYMESARVHLAALAPSVSVRDPRAKVLSNADGAVVHSGRELLERMVTQISAPVRWDLCMKSFGELGVTAVIEVPPAGTLVGLIKRALPGVETLALKTPEDIPAAMDIIARHGFPSELSDQPTWRMIVSPFSGNFTHHGVEVGEEVAAGRVIGTIANRRESIELTADHDGTLIEFMVEDGDPVAPGQPIARLHPLGQGAH
;
A
#
# COMPACT_ATOMS: atom_id res chain seq x y z
N MET A 1 4.06 5.22 -17.83
CA MET A 1 4.74 4.22 -16.98
C MET A 1 3.78 3.07 -16.64
N LEU A 2 4.23 1.80 -16.58
CA LEU A 2 3.40 0.65 -16.17
C LEU A 2 3.43 0.47 -14.64
N ALA A 3 2.25 0.28 -14.03
CA ALA A 3 2.11 -0.21 -12.65
C ALA A 3 1.63 -1.67 -12.62
N LEU A 4 2.20 -2.47 -11.71
CA LEU A 4 1.70 -3.81 -11.39
C LEU A 4 1.10 -3.79 -9.99
N VAL A 5 -0.19 -4.12 -9.86
CA VAL A 5 -0.90 -4.06 -8.58
C VAL A 5 -1.40 -5.42 -8.11
N ALA A 6 -1.35 -5.66 -6.80
CA ALA A 6 -1.82 -6.91 -6.19
C ALA A 6 -3.08 -6.71 -5.33
N PRO A 7 -4.12 -7.54 -5.52
CA PRO A 7 -5.39 -7.41 -4.80
C PRO A 7 -5.27 -7.81 -3.32
N GLY A 8 -6.24 -7.35 -2.54
CA GLY A 8 -6.42 -7.72 -1.14
C GLY A 8 -7.45 -8.83 -0.91
N GLN A 9 -7.78 -9.09 0.36
CA GLN A 9 -8.82 -10.06 0.73
C GLN A 9 -10.20 -9.64 0.21
N GLY A 10 -10.97 -10.61 -0.28
CA GLY A 10 -12.30 -10.42 -0.89
C GLY A 10 -12.29 -10.53 -2.41
N ALA A 11 -11.11 -10.64 -3.03
CA ALA A 11 -10.97 -10.85 -4.47
C ALA A 11 -10.99 -12.34 -4.87
N GLN A 12 -10.69 -13.24 -3.95
CA GLN A 12 -10.69 -14.69 -4.20
C GLN A 12 -12.11 -15.25 -4.40
N VAL A 13 -12.23 -16.19 -5.34
CA VAL A 13 -13.46 -16.93 -5.63
C VAL A 13 -13.12 -18.42 -5.79
N PRO A 14 -14.05 -19.36 -5.52
CA PRO A 14 -13.75 -20.79 -5.64
C PRO A 14 -13.21 -21.16 -7.02
N GLY A 15 -12.18 -22.01 -7.07
CA GLY A 15 -11.62 -22.54 -8.30
C GLY A 15 -10.80 -21.57 -9.14
N PHE A 16 -10.51 -20.35 -8.65
CA PHE A 16 -9.85 -19.33 -9.47
C PHE A 16 -8.43 -19.68 -9.91
N LEU A 17 -7.73 -20.59 -9.22
CA LEU A 17 -6.41 -21.07 -9.63
C LEU A 17 -6.47 -22.22 -10.65
N THR A 18 -7.63 -22.83 -10.90
CA THR A 18 -7.75 -23.98 -11.81
C THR A 18 -7.18 -23.70 -13.21
N PRO A 19 -7.52 -22.59 -13.89
CA PRO A 19 -6.96 -22.30 -15.22
C PRO A 19 -5.43 -22.11 -15.20
N TRP A 20 -4.88 -21.64 -14.07
CA TRP A 20 -3.45 -21.39 -13.92
C TRP A 20 -2.63 -22.68 -13.85
N LEU A 21 -3.24 -23.79 -13.42
CA LEU A 21 -2.55 -25.08 -13.27
C LEU A 21 -2.16 -25.74 -14.61
N GLU A 22 -2.69 -25.23 -15.73
CA GLU A 22 -2.29 -25.62 -17.08
C GLU A 22 -0.89 -25.09 -17.46
N LEU A 23 -0.40 -24.05 -16.76
CA LEU A 23 0.93 -23.53 -16.99
C LEU A 23 1.99 -24.48 -16.38
N PRO A 24 3.05 -24.85 -17.12
CA PRO A 24 4.01 -25.87 -16.69
C PRO A 24 4.68 -25.61 -15.33
N ARG A 25 4.83 -24.33 -14.94
CA ARG A 25 5.47 -23.93 -13.67
C ARG A 25 4.49 -23.76 -12.50
N ALA A 26 3.19 -23.72 -12.75
CA ALA A 26 2.22 -23.39 -11.71
C ALA A 26 2.16 -24.44 -10.60
N ARG A 27 1.97 -25.72 -10.94
CA ARG A 27 1.88 -26.81 -9.95
C ARG A 27 3.16 -26.93 -9.09
N PRO A 28 4.38 -26.95 -9.67
CA PRO A 28 5.60 -26.98 -8.85
C PRO A 28 5.75 -25.78 -7.91
N LEU A 29 5.47 -24.55 -8.38
CA LEU A 29 5.56 -23.34 -7.56
C LEU A 29 4.56 -23.35 -6.41
N LEU A 30 3.29 -23.67 -6.70
CA LEU A 30 2.25 -23.75 -5.68
C LEU A 30 2.55 -24.86 -4.67
N SER A 31 3.04 -26.02 -5.11
CA SER A 31 3.46 -27.11 -4.19
C SER A 31 4.59 -26.67 -3.27
N TRP A 32 5.58 -25.94 -3.80
CA TRP A 32 6.68 -25.40 -3.01
C TRP A 32 6.19 -24.37 -1.99
N TRP A 33 5.38 -23.41 -2.43
CA TRP A 33 4.81 -22.40 -1.53
C TRP A 33 3.83 -23.00 -0.52
N SER A 34 3.12 -24.08 -0.86
CA SER A 34 2.32 -24.86 0.09
C SER A 34 3.18 -25.42 1.21
N ALA A 35 4.34 -26.00 0.88
CA ALA A 35 5.28 -26.52 1.87
C ALA A 35 5.86 -25.39 2.76
N VAL A 36 6.22 -24.25 2.16
CA VAL A 36 6.75 -23.08 2.88
C VAL A 36 5.70 -22.46 3.82
N ALA A 37 4.46 -22.31 3.34
CA ALA A 37 3.35 -21.75 4.09
C ALA A 37 2.64 -22.79 4.98
N GLY A 38 3.00 -24.08 4.90
CA GLY A 38 2.35 -25.14 5.68
C GLY A 38 0.84 -25.21 5.47
N ILE A 39 0.37 -24.97 4.25
CA ILE A 39 -1.04 -24.94 3.85
C ILE A 39 -1.19 -25.45 2.41
N ASP A 40 -2.25 -26.16 2.09
CA ASP A 40 -2.44 -26.71 0.73
C ASP A 40 -3.05 -25.67 -0.23
N LEU A 41 -2.18 -24.88 -0.87
CA LEU A 41 -2.60 -23.85 -1.84
C LEU A 41 -3.24 -24.43 -3.10
N LEU A 42 -2.96 -25.69 -3.45
CA LEU A 42 -3.57 -26.34 -4.61
C LEU A 42 -5.03 -26.63 -4.29
N GLN A 43 -5.30 -27.35 -3.20
CA GLN A 43 -6.67 -27.63 -2.76
C GLN A 43 -7.46 -26.32 -2.54
N LEU A 44 -6.88 -25.34 -1.85
CA LEU A 44 -7.53 -24.04 -1.60
C LEU A 44 -7.85 -23.28 -2.89
N GLY A 45 -6.98 -23.36 -3.88
CA GLY A 45 -7.14 -22.66 -5.14
C GLY A 45 -8.12 -23.28 -6.12
N THR A 46 -8.42 -24.57 -5.98
CA THR A 46 -9.17 -25.34 -6.98
C THR A 46 -10.46 -25.97 -6.45
N GLU A 47 -10.42 -26.54 -5.24
CA GLU A 47 -11.48 -27.42 -4.73
C GLU A 47 -12.22 -26.80 -3.53
N ALA A 48 -11.53 -25.97 -2.75
CA ALA A 48 -12.11 -25.32 -1.57
C ALA A 48 -13.33 -24.46 -1.92
N ASP A 49 -14.31 -24.50 -1.01
CA ASP A 49 -15.52 -23.71 -1.15
C ASP A 49 -15.31 -22.24 -0.74
N THR A 50 -16.37 -21.45 -0.85
CA THR A 50 -16.31 -20.01 -0.55
C THR A 50 -15.97 -19.73 0.92
N GLU A 51 -16.44 -20.54 1.86
CA GLU A 51 -16.22 -20.30 3.29
C GLU A 51 -14.78 -20.65 3.68
N GLU A 52 -14.24 -21.75 3.15
CA GLU A 52 -12.86 -22.16 3.39
C GLU A 52 -11.84 -21.13 2.87
N ILE A 53 -12.07 -20.55 1.67
CA ILE A 53 -11.19 -19.50 1.12
C ILE A 53 -11.49 -18.10 1.68
N ARG A 54 -12.55 -17.94 2.48
CA ARG A 54 -12.85 -16.71 3.23
C ARG A 54 -12.17 -16.68 4.58
N ASP A 55 -11.84 -17.83 5.16
CA ASP A 55 -11.00 -17.90 6.35
C ASP A 55 -9.71 -17.11 6.10
N THR A 56 -9.49 -16.08 6.92
CA THR A 56 -8.35 -15.18 6.79
C THR A 56 -7.01 -15.90 6.89
N ALA A 57 -6.92 -17.01 7.62
CA ALA A 57 -5.71 -17.82 7.68
C ALA A 57 -5.40 -18.53 6.35
N ASN A 58 -6.42 -18.82 5.55
CA ASN A 58 -6.29 -19.47 4.23
C ASN A 58 -6.19 -18.43 3.10
N ALA A 59 -7.06 -17.42 3.13
CA ALA A 59 -7.20 -16.41 2.09
C ALA A 59 -5.89 -15.66 1.84
N GLN A 60 -5.19 -15.26 2.91
CA GLN A 60 -4.02 -14.40 2.78
C GLN A 60 -2.84 -15.10 2.05
N PRO A 61 -2.39 -16.30 2.46
CA PRO A 61 -1.41 -17.06 1.66
C PRO A 61 -1.86 -17.35 0.23
N LEU A 62 -3.14 -17.70 0.04
CA LEU A 62 -3.68 -18.01 -1.28
C LEU A 62 -3.60 -16.81 -2.25
N LEU A 63 -3.95 -15.61 -1.76
CA LEU A 63 -3.89 -14.37 -2.55
C LEU A 63 -2.46 -14.00 -2.92
N VAL A 64 -1.52 -14.12 -1.98
CA VAL A 64 -0.10 -13.82 -2.25
C VAL A 64 0.49 -14.81 -3.25
N ALA A 65 0.24 -16.11 -3.07
CA ALA A 65 0.69 -17.13 -4.00
C ALA A 65 0.13 -16.92 -5.42
N ALA A 66 -1.16 -16.60 -5.54
CA ALA A 66 -1.78 -16.29 -6.82
C ALA A 66 -1.19 -15.06 -7.50
N GLY A 67 -0.99 -13.98 -6.75
CA GLY A 67 -0.40 -12.75 -7.27
C GLY A 67 1.05 -12.97 -7.76
N LEU A 68 1.85 -13.74 -7.00
CA LEU A 68 3.20 -14.13 -7.39
C LEU A 68 3.21 -15.03 -8.62
N LEU A 69 2.29 -15.99 -8.71
CA LEU A 69 2.14 -16.85 -9.88
C LEU A 69 1.79 -16.04 -11.13
N GLY A 70 0.86 -15.11 -11.03
CA GLY A 70 0.50 -14.20 -12.13
C GLY A 70 1.68 -13.34 -12.55
N ALA A 71 2.39 -12.72 -11.60
CA ALA A 71 3.58 -11.93 -11.89
C ALA A 71 4.68 -12.75 -12.59
N LEU A 72 4.96 -13.97 -12.12
CA LEU A 72 5.93 -14.88 -12.74
C LEU A 72 5.48 -15.43 -14.10
N SER A 73 4.18 -15.42 -14.39
CA SER A 73 3.66 -15.81 -15.70
C SER A 73 3.87 -14.71 -16.74
N LEU A 74 3.87 -13.43 -16.32
CA LEU A 74 4.22 -12.28 -17.16
C LEU A 74 5.74 -12.08 -17.27
N PHE A 75 6.47 -12.37 -16.18
CA PHE A 75 7.92 -12.16 -16.07
C PHE A 75 8.58 -13.45 -15.55
N PRO A 76 8.86 -14.44 -16.43
CA PRO A 76 9.38 -15.75 -16.04
C PRO A 76 10.69 -15.71 -15.26
N HIS A 77 11.52 -14.70 -15.50
CA HIS A 77 12.62 -14.35 -14.61
C HIS A 77 12.32 -13.00 -13.94
N PRO A 78 12.40 -12.88 -12.60
CA PRO A 78 11.94 -11.65 -11.96
C PRO A 78 12.74 -10.39 -12.32
N SER A 79 13.95 -10.53 -12.90
CA SER A 79 14.67 -9.36 -13.43
C SER A 79 14.06 -8.77 -14.70
N ASP A 80 13.28 -9.57 -15.44
CA ASP A 80 12.61 -9.13 -16.67
C ASP A 80 11.62 -8.00 -16.37
N ALA A 81 11.06 -8.00 -15.16
CA ALA A 81 10.15 -6.97 -14.68
C ALA A 81 10.86 -5.62 -14.43
N PHE A 82 12.14 -5.58 -14.07
CA PHE A 82 12.80 -4.33 -13.65
C PHE A 82 12.95 -3.31 -14.79
N GLY A 83 13.07 -3.78 -16.03
CA GLY A 83 13.07 -2.93 -17.21
C GLY A 83 11.69 -2.55 -17.73
N LYS A 84 10.61 -3.06 -17.11
CA LYS A 84 9.25 -3.02 -17.66
C LYS A 84 8.19 -2.56 -16.67
N VAL A 85 8.43 -2.61 -15.37
CA VAL A 85 7.49 -2.20 -14.33
C VAL A 85 8.07 -0.99 -13.62
N GLY A 86 7.40 0.15 -13.72
CA GLY A 86 7.87 1.40 -13.14
C GLY A 86 7.50 1.57 -11.67
N VAL A 87 6.39 0.97 -11.24
CA VAL A 87 5.91 0.99 -9.86
C VAL A 87 5.09 -0.26 -9.54
N VAL A 88 5.17 -0.72 -8.30
CA VAL A 88 4.30 -1.76 -7.76
C VAL A 88 3.56 -1.26 -6.52
N ALA A 89 2.37 -1.78 -6.30
CA ALA A 89 1.63 -1.57 -5.06
C ALA A 89 0.75 -2.79 -4.79
N GLY A 90 0.27 -2.95 -3.58
CA GLY A 90 -0.77 -3.93 -3.30
C GLY A 90 -1.72 -3.43 -2.24
N HIS A 91 -2.95 -3.93 -2.24
CA HIS A 91 -3.95 -3.54 -1.26
C HIS A 91 -3.93 -4.49 -0.07
N SER A 92 -3.71 -3.97 1.14
CA SER A 92 -3.63 -4.76 2.36
C SER A 92 -2.59 -5.89 2.24
N VAL A 93 -3.04 -7.15 2.22
CA VAL A 93 -2.20 -8.34 2.02
C VAL A 93 -1.45 -8.32 0.68
N GLY A 94 -1.96 -7.61 -0.33
CA GLY A 94 -1.27 -7.44 -1.62
C GLY A 94 0.10 -6.77 -1.50
N GLU A 95 0.38 -6.01 -0.43
CA GLU A 95 1.73 -5.44 -0.20
C GLU A 95 2.82 -6.52 -0.10
N PHE A 96 2.49 -7.73 0.33
CA PHE A 96 3.43 -8.85 0.36
C PHE A 96 3.81 -9.33 -1.04
N THR A 97 2.83 -9.38 -1.95
CA THR A 97 3.08 -9.66 -3.38
C THR A 97 3.91 -8.55 -4.02
N ALA A 98 3.59 -7.28 -3.72
CA ALA A 98 4.33 -6.13 -4.24
C ALA A 98 5.79 -6.11 -3.73
N ALA A 99 6.00 -6.32 -2.42
CA ALA A 99 7.33 -6.37 -1.81
C ALA A 99 8.20 -7.50 -2.37
N ALA A 100 7.62 -8.69 -2.56
CA ALA A 100 8.32 -9.82 -3.19
C ALA A 100 8.59 -9.59 -4.68
N GLY A 101 7.62 -9.02 -5.42
CA GLY A 101 7.79 -8.64 -6.83
C GLY A 101 8.90 -7.60 -7.04
N ALA A 102 9.03 -6.63 -6.12
CA ALA A 102 10.12 -5.66 -6.12
C ALA A 102 11.44 -6.20 -5.52
N ARG A 103 11.50 -7.48 -5.13
CA ARG A 103 12.64 -8.14 -4.48
C ARG A 103 13.10 -7.50 -3.15
N ALA A 104 12.21 -6.81 -2.46
CA ALA A 104 12.49 -6.33 -1.11
C ALA A 104 12.55 -7.49 -0.11
N ILE A 105 11.72 -8.51 -0.32
CA ILE A 105 11.75 -9.80 0.38
C ILE A 105 11.70 -10.95 -0.64
N THR A 106 12.04 -12.17 -0.23
CA THR A 106 11.87 -13.35 -1.10
C THR A 106 10.42 -13.81 -1.13
N ALA A 107 10.03 -14.57 -2.15
CA ALA A 107 8.72 -15.20 -2.23
C ALA A 107 8.48 -16.12 -1.00
N GLU A 108 9.49 -16.88 -0.59
CA GLU A 108 9.40 -17.76 0.59
C GLU A 108 9.18 -16.95 1.87
N SER A 109 9.91 -15.84 2.04
CA SER A 109 9.74 -14.96 3.20
C SER A 109 8.34 -14.33 3.21
N ALA A 110 7.84 -13.90 2.05
CA ALA A 110 6.48 -13.41 1.91
C ALA A 110 5.45 -14.48 2.29
N MET A 111 5.62 -15.72 1.82
CA MET A 111 4.73 -16.85 2.14
C MET A 111 4.74 -17.23 3.63
N VAL A 112 5.91 -17.20 4.28
CA VAL A 112 6.01 -17.43 5.74
C VAL A 112 5.33 -16.30 6.50
N LEU A 113 5.63 -15.04 6.18
CA LEU A 113 5.05 -13.89 6.88
C LEU A 113 3.54 -13.79 6.69
N VAL A 114 3.04 -14.02 5.48
CA VAL A 114 1.60 -13.92 5.21
C VAL A 114 0.81 -15.03 5.89
N ARG A 115 1.38 -16.24 6.03
CA ARG A 115 0.80 -17.31 6.87
C ARG A 115 0.65 -16.85 8.31
N GLU A 116 1.72 -16.29 8.87
CA GLU A 116 1.71 -15.80 10.26
C GLU A 116 0.75 -14.61 10.42
N ARG A 117 0.69 -13.70 9.44
CA ARG A 117 -0.26 -12.58 9.40
C ARG A 117 -1.70 -13.08 9.39
N GLY A 118 -2.04 -13.99 8.47
CA GLY A 118 -3.38 -14.56 8.34
C GLY A 118 -3.84 -15.25 9.62
N ARG A 119 -3.01 -16.13 10.20
CA ARG A 119 -3.30 -16.82 11.45
C ARG A 119 -3.46 -15.86 12.63
N ALA A 120 -2.55 -14.91 12.79
CA ALA A 120 -2.59 -13.98 13.91
C ALA A 120 -3.80 -13.03 13.81
N MET A 121 -4.15 -12.58 12.60
CA MET A 121 -5.35 -11.77 12.38
C MET A 121 -6.63 -12.57 12.64
N ALA A 122 -6.71 -13.84 12.22
CA ALA A 122 -7.84 -14.70 12.54
C ALA A 122 -8.02 -14.88 14.07
N LEU A 123 -6.92 -15.10 14.80
CA LEU A 123 -6.93 -15.18 16.26
C LEU A 123 -7.33 -13.86 16.93
N ALA A 124 -6.88 -12.72 16.40
CA ALA A 124 -7.26 -11.41 16.91
C ALA A 124 -8.76 -11.15 16.71
N SER A 125 -9.29 -11.48 15.53
CA SER A 125 -10.72 -11.37 15.20
C SER A 125 -11.63 -12.18 16.13
N ALA A 126 -11.18 -13.35 16.57
CA ALA A 126 -11.96 -14.20 17.49
C ALA A 126 -12.14 -13.60 18.90
N ARG A 127 -11.41 -12.53 19.26
CA ARG A 127 -11.46 -11.93 20.60
C ARG A 127 -12.66 -11.00 20.82
N ALA A 128 -13.26 -10.48 19.75
CA ALA A 128 -14.36 -9.55 19.84
C ALA A 128 -15.27 -9.66 18.60
N ALA A 129 -16.58 -9.47 18.81
CA ALA A 129 -17.58 -9.43 17.74
C ALA A 129 -17.42 -8.15 16.91
N THR A 130 -16.49 -8.19 15.96
CA THR A 130 -16.12 -7.07 15.09
C THR A 130 -16.27 -7.45 13.62
N GLY A 131 -16.26 -6.47 12.74
CA GLY A 131 -16.36 -6.68 11.30
C GLY A 131 -15.98 -5.44 10.50
N MET A 132 -16.35 -5.44 9.22
CA MET A 132 -16.14 -4.31 8.32
C MET A 132 -17.38 -4.11 7.44
N SER A 133 -17.69 -2.86 7.08
CA SER A 133 -18.75 -2.50 6.14
C SER A 133 -18.23 -1.50 5.12
N ALA A 134 -18.42 -1.78 3.84
CA ALA A 134 -18.14 -0.84 2.76
C ALA A 134 -19.24 0.23 2.70
N ILE A 135 -18.80 1.48 2.61
CA ILE A 135 -19.62 2.67 2.38
C ILE A 135 -19.33 3.14 0.95
N LEU A 136 -20.38 3.15 0.12
CA LEU A 136 -20.32 3.45 -1.31
C LEU A 136 -21.11 4.72 -1.62
N GLY A 137 -20.44 5.75 -2.11
CA GLY A 137 -21.01 7.08 -2.32
C GLY A 137 -20.94 7.95 -1.05
N GLY A 138 -21.69 9.06 -1.08
CA GLY A 138 -21.62 10.11 -0.08
C GLY A 138 -20.42 11.04 -0.24
N GLU A 139 -20.50 12.20 0.41
CA GLU A 139 -19.39 13.14 0.53
C GLU A 139 -18.38 12.62 1.58
N ARG A 140 -17.08 12.69 1.27
CA ARG A 140 -16.02 12.03 2.05
C ARG A 140 -16.00 12.49 3.50
N GLU A 141 -15.99 13.79 3.77
CA GLU A 141 -15.91 14.33 5.13
C GLU A 141 -17.15 13.94 5.94
N SER A 142 -18.32 13.97 5.32
CA SER A 142 -19.59 13.53 5.91
C SER A 142 -19.57 12.04 6.27
N VAL A 143 -19.01 11.20 5.39
CA VAL A 143 -18.84 9.76 5.64
C VAL A 143 -17.85 9.53 6.80
N LEU A 144 -16.69 10.19 6.80
CA LEU A 144 -15.69 10.07 7.86
C LEU A 144 -16.25 10.54 9.22
N ALA A 145 -17.00 11.64 9.23
CA ALA A 145 -17.68 12.14 10.43
C ALA A 145 -18.69 11.11 10.97
N ALA A 146 -19.49 10.49 10.10
CA ALA A 146 -20.43 9.44 10.50
C ALA A 146 -19.73 8.20 11.06
N ILE A 147 -18.68 7.71 10.39
CA ILE A 147 -17.85 6.59 10.90
C ILE A 147 -17.38 6.89 12.33
N LYS A 148 -16.82 8.08 12.54
CA LYS A 148 -16.32 8.52 13.85
C LYS A 148 -17.45 8.64 14.89
N ALA A 149 -18.60 9.19 14.51
CA ALA A 149 -19.76 9.33 15.39
C ALA A 149 -20.31 7.98 15.88
N HIS A 150 -20.18 6.92 15.07
CA HIS A 150 -20.51 5.55 15.45
C HIS A 150 -19.37 4.79 16.17
N HIS A 151 -18.28 5.47 16.57
CA HIS A 151 -17.11 4.85 17.18
C HIS A 151 -16.48 3.74 16.31
N LEU A 152 -16.50 3.95 14.99
CA LEU A 152 -15.87 3.08 14.00
C LEU A 152 -14.57 3.75 13.48
N VAL A 153 -13.77 2.98 12.76
CA VAL A 153 -12.55 3.44 12.11
C VAL A 153 -12.73 3.34 10.59
N ALA A 154 -12.28 4.35 9.85
CA ALA A 154 -12.13 4.26 8.39
C ALA A 154 -10.91 3.38 8.08
N ALA A 155 -11.12 2.06 8.11
CA ALA A 155 -10.06 1.05 7.98
C ALA A 155 -9.48 0.97 6.57
N ASN A 156 -10.28 1.26 5.55
CA ASN A 156 -9.78 1.46 4.20
C ASN A 156 -10.38 2.73 3.60
N GLU A 157 -9.53 3.64 3.16
CA GLU A 157 -9.93 4.74 2.27
C GLU A 157 -9.49 4.34 0.86
N ASN A 158 -10.42 3.78 0.09
CA ASN A 158 -10.13 3.21 -1.21
C ASN A 158 -10.20 4.23 -2.34
N GLY A 159 -10.66 5.46 -2.06
CA GLY A 159 -10.92 6.47 -3.08
C GLY A 159 -12.12 6.12 -3.96
N ALA A 160 -12.37 6.92 -5.00
CA ALA A 160 -13.46 6.72 -5.95
C ALA A 160 -14.84 6.49 -5.28
N GLY A 161 -15.12 7.23 -4.20
CA GLY A 161 -16.36 7.14 -3.43
C GLY A 161 -16.52 5.87 -2.60
N GLN A 162 -15.42 5.18 -2.25
CA GLN A 162 -15.45 3.99 -1.41
C GLN A 162 -14.57 4.14 -0.16
N ILE A 163 -15.19 3.98 1.00
CA ILE A 163 -14.53 3.90 2.31
C ILE A 163 -15.04 2.63 3.01
N VAL A 164 -14.20 1.94 3.78
CA VAL A 164 -14.60 0.78 4.58
C VAL A 164 -14.51 1.15 6.06
N ALA A 165 -15.65 1.12 6.74
CA ALA A 165 -15.73 1.26 8.18
C ALA A 165 -15.45 -0.08 8.86
N ALA A 166 -14.77 -0.05 10.00
CA ALA A 166 -14.49 -1.24 10.79
C ALA A 166 -14.65 -0.97 12.29
N GLY A 167 -15.10 -1.97 13.03
CA GLY A 167 -15.29 -1.90 14.48
C GLY A 167 -16.27 -2.96 14.98
N LEU A 168 -16.95 -2.68 16.09
CA LEU A 168 -17.94 -3.60 16.66
C LEU A 168 -19.12 -3.81 15.70
N LEU A 169 -19.62 -5.04 15.62
CA LEU A 169 -20.76 -5.38 14.76
C LEU A 169 -22.01 -4.54 15.08
N ALA A 170 -22.28 -4.28 16.37
CA ALA A 170 -23.40 -3.43 16.78
C ALA A 170 -23.29 -2.00 16.24
N ASN A 171 -22.08 -1.43 16.22
CA ASN A 171 -21.85 -0.08 15.70
C ASN A 171 -21.97 -0.04 14.17
N LEU A 172 -21.52 -1.09 13.49
CA LEU A 172 -21.67 -1.25 12.04
C LEU A 172 -23.16 -1.37 11.65
N GLN A 173 -23.95 -2.12 12.42
CA GLN A 173 -25.39 -2.23 12.23
C GLN A 173 -26.10 -0.88 12.45
N ALA A 174 -25.67 -0.10 13.45
CA ALA A 174 -26.19 1.24 13.67
C ALA A 174 -25.88 2.19 12.51
N LEU A 175 -24.66 2.14 11.97
CA LEU A 175 -24.27 2.89 10.77
C LEU A 175 -25.06 2.45 9.53
N GLU A 176 -25.33 1.16 9.37
CA GLU A 176 -26.16 0.64 8.28
C GLU A 176 -27.62 1.10 8.38
N GLY A 177 -28.16 1.21 9.59
CA GLY A 177 -29.50 1.73 9.85
C GLY A 177 -29.63 3.25 9.65
N ALA A 178 -28.53 3.98 9.69
CA ALA A 178 -28.47 5.43 9.50
C ALA A 178 -27.29 5.81 8.57
N PRO A 179 -27.34 5.42 7.29
CA PRO A 179 -26.23 5.66 6.36
C PRO A 179 -26.07 7.17 6.11
N PRO A 180 -24.83 7.65 5.87
CA PRO A 180 -24.60 9.03 5.45
C PRO A 180 -25.38 9.38 4.19
N GLU A 181 -25.73 10.66 4.02
CA GLU A 181 -26.49 11.12 2.85
C GLU A 181 -25.76 10.75 1.54
N GLY A 182 -26.50 10.18 0.59
CA GLY A 182 -25.97 9.74 -0.70
C GLY A 182 -25.07 8.49 -0.65
N ALA A 183 -24.90 7.87 0.51
CA ALA A 183 -24.09 6.67 0.69
C ALA A 183 -24.94 5.40 0.88
N ARG A 184 -24.37 4.26 0.49
CA ARG A 184 -24.90 2.92 0.79
C ARG A 184 -23.89 2.16 1.65
N VAL A 185 -24.36 1.56 2.73
CA VAL A 185 -23.55 0.73 3.63
C VAL A 185 -23.82 -0.75 3.30
N ARG A 186 -22.75 -1.56 3.18
CA ARG A 186 -22.84 -3.01 2.93
C ARG A 186 -21.83 -3.74 3.79
N ALA A 187 -22.28 -4.67 4.62
CA ALA A 187 -21.40 -5.54 5.39
C ALA A 187 -20.47 -6.36 4.47
N LEU A 188 -19.21 -6.49 4.89
CA LEU A 188 -18.21 -7.32 4.22
C LEU A 188 -18.12 -8.69 4.90
N SER A 189 -17.90 -9.73 4.10
CA SER A 189 -17.69 -11.09 4.59
C SER A 189 -16.23 -11.28 4.99
N VAL A 190 -15.87 -10.74 6.16
CA VAL A 190 -14.53 -10.83 6.76
C VAL A 190 -14.63 -11.19 8.25
N ALA A 191 -13.59 -11.82 8.77
CA ALA A 191 -13.61 -12.37 10.13
C ALA A 191 -13.61 -11.32 11.25
N GLY A 192 -13.16 -10.08 10.99
CA GLY A 192 -13.08 -9.03 12.01
C GLY A 192 -12.74 -7.65 11.46
N ALA A 193 -12.57 -6.68 12.37
CA ALA A 193 -12.23 -5.30 12.05
C ALA A 193 -10.73 -5.13 11.70
N PHE A 194 -10.34 -5.53 10.49
CA PHE A 194 -8.95 -5.37 10.01
C PHE A 194 -8.54 -3.91 9.92
N HIS A 195 -7.22 -3.64 9.99
CA HIS A 195 -6.67 -2.29 9.87
C HIS A 195 -7.12 -1.34 11.00
N THR A 196 -7.37 -1.90 12.18
CA THR A 196 -7.75 -1.17 13.39
C THR A 196 -6.98 -1.71 14.61
N SER A 197 -7.11 -1.02 15.75
CA SER A 197 -6.55 -1.47 17.02
C SER A 197 -7.01 -2.86 17.47
N TYR A 198 -8.14 -3.38 16.96
CA TYR A 198 -8.56 -4.77 17.23
C TYR A 198 -7.53 -5.81 16.74
N MET A 199 -6.71 -5.44 15.75
CA MET A 199 -5.65 -6.30 15.21
C MET A 199 -4.29 -6.12 15.92
N GLU A 200 -4.20 -5.33 17.00
CA GLU A 200 -2.90 -5.03 17.62
C GLU A 200 -2.15 -6.28 18.09
N SER A 201 -2.87 -7.29 18.58
CA SER A 201 -2.24 -8.57 18.94
C SER A 201 -1.60 -9.29 17.75
N ALA A 202 -2.16 -9.16 16.55
CA ALA A 202 -1.58 -9.68 15.32
C ALA A 202 -0.38 -8.85 14.85
N ARG A 203 -0.46 -7.52 14.99
CA ARG A 203 0.67 -6.61 14.72
C ARG A 203 1.88 -6.95 15.59
N VAL A 204 1.68 -7.14 16.90
CA VAL A 204 2.74 -7.50 17.85
C VAL A 204 3.37 -8.86 17.49
N HIS A 205 2.56 -9.85 17.14
CA HIS A 205 3.06 -11.16 16.69
C HIS A 205 3.97 -11.03 15.47
N LEU A 206 3.51 -10.31 14.44
CA LEU A 206 4.30 -10.17 13.21
C LEU A 206 5.54 -9.29 13.40
N ALA A 207 5.45 -8.27 14.25
CA ALA A 207 6.58 -7.42 14.63
C ALA A 207 7.70 -8.23 15.30
N ALA A 208 7.37 -9.24 16.12
CA ALA A 208 8.36 -10.12 16.74
C ALA A 208 9.09 -11.00 15.71
N LEU A 209 8.47 -11.30 14.56
CA LEU A 209 9.07 -12.10 13.50
C LEU A 209 9.86 -11.26 12.48
N ALA A 210 9.51 -9.99 12.30
CA ALA A 210 10.11 -9.10 11.29
C ALA A 210 11.65 -9.00 11.33
N PRO A 211 12.34 -9.03 12.50
CA PRO A 211 13.80 -9.02 12.54
C PRO A 211 14.46 -10.25 11.91
N SER A 212 13.76 -11.39 11.85
CA SER A 212 14.29 -12.64 11.25
C SER A 212 14.25 -12.63 9.72
N VAL A 213 13.58 -11.64 9.12
CA VAL A 213 13.39 -11.56 7.68
C VAL A 213 14.56 -10.81 7.05
N SER A 214 15.21 -11.48 6.10
CA SER A 214 16.20 -10.84 5.23
C SER A 214 15.49 -9.90 4.28
N VAL A 215 15.78 -8.61 4.39
CA VAL A 215 15.23 -7.56 3.51
C VAL A 215 16.34 -6.95 2.66
N ARG A 216 15.95 -6.43 1.51
CA ARG A 216 16.77 -5.63 0.61
C ARG A 216 15.99 -4.40 0.19
N ASP A 217 16.67 -3.35 -0.22
CA ASP A 217 15.99 -2.20 -0.80
C ASP A 217 15.29 -2.59 -2.10
N PRO A 218 14.04 -2.12 -2.32
CA PRO A 218 13.25 -2.51 -3.49
C PRO A 218 13.96 -2.17 -4.81
N ARG A 219 13.80 -3.03 -5.80
CA ARG A 219 14.33 -2.85 -7.18
C ARG A 219 13.38 -2.11 -8.11
N ALA A 220 12.17 -1.82 -7.66
CA ALA A 220 11.21 -0.94 -8.31
C ALA A 220 10.53 -0.11 -7.23
N LYS A 221 9.96 1.05 -7.59
CA LYS A 221 9.14 1.87 -6.68
C LYS A 221 8.04 1.00 -6.06
N VAL A 222 7.93 0.99 -4.73
CA VAL A 222 6.84 0.32 -4.00
C VAL A 222 6.04 1.38 -3.28
N LEU A 223 4.73 1.47 -3.55
CA LEU A 223 3.84 2.36 -2.80
C LEU A 223 3.36 1.71 -1.52
N SER A 224 3.42 2.47 -0.42
CA SER A 224 2.97 2.05 0.90
C SER A 224 1.50 2.40 1.13
N ASN A 225 0.75 1.46 1.70
CA ASN A 225 -0.65 1.67 2.09
C ASN A 225 -0.83 2.66 3.25
N ALA A 226 0.23 3.01 3.98
CA ALA A 226 0.11 3.95 5.11
C ALA A 226 -0.22 5.39 4.64
N ASP A 227 0.35 5.80 3.52
CA ASP A 227 0.43 7.20 3.09
C ASP A 227 0.51 7.38 1.56
N GLY A 228 0.55 6.30 0.77
CA GLY A 228 0.72 6.33 -0.67
C GLY A 228 2.16 6.60 -1.13
N ALA A 229 3.11 6.83 -0.22
CA ALA A 229 4.46 7.23 -0.57
C ALA A 229 5.28 6.06 -1.17
N VAL A 230 6.25 6.41 -2.01
CA VAL A 230 7.28 5.46 -2.49
C VAL A 230 8.22 5.14 -1.32
N VAL A 231 8.38 3.86 -1.04
CA VAL A 231 9.31 3.38 0.00
C VAL A 231 10.60 2.90 -0.65
N HIS A 232 11.72 3.47 -0.23
CA HIS A 232 13.05 3.17 -0.78
C HIS A 232 13.84 2.17 0.07
N SER A 233 13.55 2.07 1.37
CA SER A 233 14.21 1.11 2.25
C SER A 233 13.42 -0.18 2.38
N GLY A 234 14.09 -1.33 2.22
CA GLY A 234 13.48 -2.64 2.45
C GLY A 234 13.06 -2.84 3.91
N ARG A 235 13.78 -2.22 4.85
CA ARG A 235 13.49 -2.32 6.28
C ARG A 235 12.25 -1.49 6.63
N GLU A 236 12.19 -0.26 6.15
CA GLU A 236 11.02 0.61 6.31
C GLU A 236 9.77 -0.01 5.67
N LEU A 237 9.90 -0.61 4.48
CA LEU A 237 8.79 -1.28 3.82
C LEU A 237 8.23 -2.41 4.70
N LEU A 238 9.08 -3.25 5.27
CA LEU A 238 8.66 -4.32 6.17
C LEU A 238 7.99 -3.77 7.44
N GLU A 239 8.54 -2.71 8.03
CA GLU A 239 7.96 -2.05 9.22
C GLU A 239 6.57 -1.46 8.94
N ARG A 240 6.39 -0.82 7.77
CA ARG A 240 5.10 -0.30 7.31
C ARG A 240 4.10 -1.42 7.09
N MET A 241 4.49 -2.52 6.42
CA MET A 241 3.64 -3.69 6.21
C MET A 241 3.18 -4.35 7.52
N VAL A 242 4.05 -4.40 8.54
CA VAL A 242 3.68 -4.89 9.87
C VAL A 242 2.72 -3.92 10.56
N THR A 243 3.02 -2.62 10.54
CA THR A 243 2.18 -1.59 11.17
C THR A 243 0.79 -1.52 10.54
N GLN A 244 0.70 -1.71 9.23
CA GLN A 244 -0.53 -1.73 8.44
C GLN A 244 -1.57 -2.74 8.97
N ILE A 245 -1.18 -3.79 9.70
CA ILE A 245 -2.12 -4.77 10.27
C ILE A 245 -3.17 -4.10 11.18
N SER A 246 -2.75 -3.10 11.97
CA SER A 246 -3.62 -2.37 12.90
C SER A 246 -3.81 -0.88 12.53
N ALA A 247 -3.39 -0.48 11.33
CA ALA A 247 -3.51 0.88 10.83
C ALA A 247 -4.28 0.93 9.48
N PRO A 248 -4.98 2.04 9.17
CA PRO A 248 -5.75 2.18 7.94
C PRO A 248 -4.96 1.96 6.65
N VAL A 249 -5.64 1.47 5.61
CA VAL A 249 -5.13 1.41 4.23
C VAL A 249 -5.59 2.64 3.46
N ARG A 250 -4.63 3.44 3.00
CA ARG A 250 -4.81 4.65 2.19
C ARG A 250 -4.56 4.36 0.71
N TRP A 251 -5.44 3.55 0.13
CA TRP A 251 -5.37 3.21 -1.30
C TRP A 251 -5.75 4.41 -2.18
N ASP A 252 -6.56 5.34 -1.67
CA ASP A 252 -6.79 6.66 -2.25
C ASP A 252 -5.47 7.41 -2.50
N LEU A 253 -4.55 7.40 -1.54
CA LEU A 253 -3.24 8.02 -1.68
C LEU A 253 -2.32 7.24 -2.62
N CYS A 254 -2.37 5.91 -2.60
CA CYS A 254 -1.64 5.10 -3.59
C CYS A 254 -2.08 5.45 -5.03
N MET A 255 -3.38 5.60 -5.27
CA MET A 255 -3.89 6.02 -6.58
C MET A 255 -3.53 7.47 -6.93
N LYS A 256 -3.51 8.38 -5.94
CA LYS A 256 -2.99 9.74 -6.15
C LYS A 256 -1.55 9.70 -6.64
N SER A 257 -0.70 8.92 -5.99
CA SER A 257 0.71 8.77 -6.36
C SER A 257 0.90 8.08 -7.71
N PHE A 258 0.01 7.19 -8.15
CA PHE A 258 0.04 6.70 -9.53
C PHE A 258 -0.14 7.84 -10.56
N GLY A 259 -1.04 8.79 -10.28
CA GLY A 259 -1.22 9.98 -11.12
C GLY A 259 0.03 10.85 -11.16
N GLU A 260 0.61 11.14 -9.99
CA GLU A 260 1.83 11.96 -9.84
C GLU A 260 3.05 11.30 -10.52
N LEU A 261 3.14 9.97 -10.50
CA LEU A 261 4.21 9.21 -11.15
C LEU A 261 4.05 9.05 -12.67
N GLY A 262 2.96 9.56 -13.26
CA GLY A 262 2.70 9.40 -14.70
C GLY A 262 2.44 7.95 -15.10
N VAL A 263 1.73 7.19 -14.26
CA VAL A 263 1.26 5.85 -14.62
C VAL A 263 0.29 5.97 -15.80
N THR A 264 0.56 5.22 -16.86
CA THR A 264 -0.24 5.21 -18.10
C THR A 264 -0.95 3.89 -18.33
N ALA A 265 -0.53 2.81 -17.66
CA ALA A 265 -1.24 1.55 -17.64
C ALA A 265 -1.09 0.84 -16.28
N VAL A 266 -2.10 0.06 -15.90
CA VAL A 266 -2.08 -0.82 -14.72
C VAL A 266 -2.47 -2.25 -15.09
N ILE A 267 -1.69 -3.21 -14.61
CA ILE A 267 -2.07 -4.62 -14.61
C ILE A 267 -2.32 -5.05 -13.16
N GLU A 268 -3.51 -5.56 -12.87
CA GLU A 268 -3.84 -6.20 -11.59
C GLU A 268 -3.57 -7.70 -11.70
N VAL A 269 -2.72 -8.25 -10.83
CA VAL A 269 -2.39 -9.68 -10.78
C VAL A 269 -3.54 -10.49 -10.14
N PRO A 270 -3.58 -11.82 -10.34
CA PRO A 270 -4.68 -12.65 -9.88
C PRO A 270 -4.82 -12.69 -8.35
N PRO A 271 -6.04 -12.86 -7.82
CA PRO A 271 -7.34 -12.81 -8.53
C PRO A 271 -7.75 -11.35 -8.84
N ALA A 272 -7.82 -10.99 -10.11
CA ALA A 272 -7.95 -9.60 -10.53
C ALA A 272 -9.41 -9.13 -10.74
N GLY A 273 -9.66 -7.84 -10.50
CA GLY A 273 -10.87 -7.14 -10.91
C GLY A 273 -11.20 -5.92 -10.04
N THR A 274 -10.97 -6.03 -8.72
CA THR A 274 -11.39 -5.01 -7.75
C THR A 274 -10.57 -3.73 -7.90
N LEU A 275 -9.24 -3.83 -7.95
CA LEU A 275 -8.36 -2.66 -8.03
C LEU A 275 -8.48 -2.00 -9.40
N VAL A 276 -8.59 -2.77 -10.48
CA VAL A 276 -8.90 -2.22 -11.82
C VAL A 276 -10.18 -1.40 -11.80
N GLY A 277 -11.22 -1.88 -11.11
CA GLY A 277 -12.48 -1.14 -10.97
C GLY A 277 -12.31 0.19 -10.23
N LEU A 278 -11.50 0.23 -9.16
CA LEU A 278 -11.20 1.45 -8.42
C LEU A 278 -10.37 2.44 -9.25
N ILE A 279 -9.32 1.95 -9.90
CA ILE A 279 -8.38 2.75 -10.70
C ILE A 279 -9.09 3.36 -11.90
N LYS A 280 -9.95 2.62 -12.61
CA LYS A 280 -10.75 3.15 -13.73
C LYS A 280 -11.60 4.36 -13.33
N ARG A 281 -12.09 4.40 -12.08
CA ARG A 281 -12.88 5.53 -11.56
C ARG A 281 -12.02 6.68 -11.08
N ALA A 282 -10.87 6.40 -10.47
CA ALA A 282 -10.01 7.41 -9.87
C ALA A 282 -9.06 8.08 -10.87
N LEU A 283 -8.62 7.36 -11.90
CA LEU A 283 -7.60 7.79 -12.86
C LEU A 283 -8.09 7.60 -14.30
N PRO A 284 -8.97 8.49 -14.80
CA PRO A 284 -9.44 8.43 -16.18
C PRO A 284 -8.26 8.58 -17.15
N GLY A 285 -8.25 7.75 -18.21
CA GLY A 285 -7.18 7.75 -19.22
C GLY A 285 -6.05 6.76 -18.96
N VAL A 286 -5.98 6.16 -17.77
CA VAL A 286 -5.06 5.05 -17.49
C VAL A 286 -5.62 3.75 -18.06
N GLU A 287 -4.86 3.09 -18.93
CA GLU A 287 -5.23 1.77 -19.44
C GLU A 287 -5.16 0.74 -18.32
N THR A 288 -6.10 -0.20 -18.27
CA THR A 288 -6.18 -1.16 -17.17
C THR A 288 -6.52 -2.55 -17.66
N LEU A 289 -5.81 -3.56 -17.12
CA LEU A 289 -6.06 -4.97 -17.38
C LEU A 289 -6.13 -5.75 -16.08
N ALA A 290 -7.16 -6.58 -15.96
CA ALA A 290 -7.32 -7.54 -14.87
C ALA A 290 -6.84 -8.90 -15.37
N LEU A 291 -5.71 -9.39 -14.84
CA LEU A 291 -5.15 -10.70 -15.17
C LEU A 291 -5.92 -11.77 -14.39
N LYS A 292 -6.97 -12.34 -14.98
CA LYS A 292 -7.87 -13.31 -14.31
C LYS A 292 -7.47 -14.75 -14.60
N THR A 293 -7.13 -15.03 -15.85
CA THR A 293 -6.73 -16.37 -16.32
C THR A 293 -5.50 -16.26 -17.22
N PRO A 294 -4.84 -17.39 -17.55
CA PRO A 294 -3.75 -17.39 -18.51
C PRO A 294 -4.12 -16.89 -19.92
N GLU A 295 -5.41 -16.89 -20.28
CA GLU A 295 -5.88 -16.36 -21.57
C GLU A 295 -5.69 -14.84 -21.69
N ASP A 296 -5.56 -14.13 -20.57
CA ASP A 296 -5.31 -12.69 -20.53
C ASP A 296 -3.81 -12.35 -20.75
N ILE A 297 -2.90 -13.33 -20.69
CA ILE A 297 -1.45 -13.10 -20.80
C ILE A 297 -1.07 -12.39 -22.10
N PRO A 298 -1.56 -12.77 -23.30
CA PRO A 298 -1.23 -12.06 -24.53
C PRO A 298 -1.59 -10.57 -24.48
N ALA A 299 -2.76 -10.21 -23.94
CA ALA A 299 -3.19 -8.82 -23.78
C ALA A 299 -2.33 -8.08 -22.74
N ALA A 300 -1.96 -8.73 -21.64
CA ALA A 300 -1.04 -8.18 -20.66
C ALA A 300 0.35 -7.90 -21.26
N MET A 301 0.86 -8.80 -22.10
CA MET A 301 2.15 -8.64 -22.79
C MET A 301 2.13 -7.48 -23.80
N ASP A 302 1.01 -7.24 -24.48
CA ASP A 302 0.84 -6.06 -25.34
C ASP A 302 0.91 -4.74 -24.54
N ILE A 303 0.20 -4.67 -23.41
CA ILE A 303 0.28 -3.52 -22.50
C ILE A 303 1.71 -3.32 -22.00
N ILE A 304 2.39 -4.39 -21.59
CA ILE A 304 3.79 -4.34 -21.14
C ILE A 304 4.71 -3.82 -22.26
N ALA A 305 4.49 -4.22 -23.52
CA ALA A 305 5.29 -3.75 -24.64
C ALA A 305 5.13 -2.24 -24.89
N ARG A 306 3.91 -1.71 -24.74
CA ARG A 306 3.59 -0.29 -25.00
C ARG A 306 3.91 0.64 -23.82
N HIS A 307 3.72 0.18 -22.59
CA HIS A 307 3.79 1.02 -21.37
C HIS A 307 4.96 0.66 -20.45
N GLY A 308 5.69 -0.41 -20.75
CA GLY A 308 6.73 -0.93 -19.89
C GLY A 308 8.04 -0.17 -20.01
N PHE A 309 8.34 0.63 -18.99
CA PHE A 309 9.57 1.39 -18.82
C PHE A 309 10.23 1.02 -17.50
N PRO A 310 11.56 1.14 -17.39
CA PRO A 310 12.26 0.86 -16.14
C PRO A 310 11.75 1.76 -15.01
N SER A 311 11.80 1.24 -13.80
CA SER A 311 11.63 2.08 -12.61
C SER A 311 12.88 2.93 -12.46
N GLU A 312 12.78 4.21 -12.78
CA GLU A 312 13.78 5.19 -12.35
C GLU A 312 13.64 5.37 -10.84
N LEU A 313 14.26 4.48 -10.08
CA LEU A 313 14.62 4.69 -8.68
C LEU A 313 15.67 5.79 -8.65
N SER A 314 15.24 7.02 -8.93
CA SER A 314 16.04 8.19 -8.65
C SER A 314 16.29 8.19 -7.14
N ASP A 315 17.57 8.23 -6.74
CA ASP A 315 17.97 8.46 -5.34
C ASP A 315 17.54 9.84 -4.83
N GLN A 316 16.81 10.62 -5.63
CA GLN A 316 16.20 11.86 -5.18
C GLN A 316 14.92 11.51 -4.41
N PRO A 317 14.93 11.71 -3.08
CA PRO A 317 13.80 11.33 -2.24
C PRO A 317 12.55 12.12 -2.65
N THR A 318 11.37 11.51 -2.55
CA THR A 318 10.08 12.15 -2.91
C THR A 318 9.81 13.44 -2.12
N TRP A 319 10.49 13.61 -0.99
CA TRP A 319 10.57 14.85 -0.24
C TRP A 319 11.88 14.87 0.57
N ARG A 320 12.41 16.05 0.88
CA ARG A 320 13.53 16.26 1.80
C ARG A 320 13.11 17.08 3.00
N MET A 321 13.80 16.85 4.11
CA MET A 321 13.54 17.51 5.37
C MET A 321 14.71 18.44 5.69
N ILE A 322 14.40 19.69 5.98
CA ILE A 322 15.36 20.62 6.57
C ILE A 322 15.22 20.49 8.09
N VAL A 323 16.34 20.29 8.76
CA VAL A 323 16.40 20.09 10.21
C VAL A 323 17.21 21.20 10.87
N SER A 324 16.96 21.45 12.15
CA SER A 324 17.74 22.42 12.91
C SER A 324 19.19 21.94 13.09
N PRO A 325 20.21 22.74 12.79
CA PRO A 325 21.61 22.38 13.00
C PRO A 325 22.00 22.36 14.48
N PHE A 326 21.32 23.16 15.32
CA PHE A 326 21.61 23.27 16.76
C PHE A 326 20.36 23.72 17.54
N SER A 327 20.47 23.87 18.86
CA SER A 327 19.37 24.40 19.69
C SER A 327 19.23 25.91 19.57
N GLY A 328 18.05 26.39 19.18
CA GLY A 328 17.77 27.82 19.08
C GLY A 328 16.29 28.10 18.85
N ASN A 329 15.97 29.34 18.52
CA ASN A 329 14.64 29.75 18.13
C ASN A 329 14.58 29.89 16.61
N PHE A 330 13.51 29.37 16.01
CA PHE A 330 13.27 29.49 14.58
C PHE A 330 12.67 30.86 14.22
N THR A 331 13.05 31.38 13.06
CA THR A 331 12.45 32.55 12.44
C THR A 331 12.32 32.30 10.94
N HIS A 332 11.16 32.59 10.38
CA HIS A 332 10.74 32.35 9.02
C HIS A 332 11.18 33.49 8.12
N HIS A 333 11.61 33.18 6.89
CA HIS A 333 12.10 34.17 5.92
C HIS A 333 11.17 34.35 4.71
N GLY A 334 9.86 34.30 4.95
CA GLY A 334 8.84 34.72 3.99
C GLY A 334 8.68 33.80 2.78
N VAL A 335 9.00 32.51 2.91
CA VAL A 335 8.73 31.48 1.90
C VAL A 335 7.38 30.85 2.19
N GLU A 336 6.42 30.94 1.28
CA GLU A 336 5.08 30.41 1.55
C GLU A 336 4.98 28.91 1.22
N VAL A 337 4.13 28.19 1.95
CA VAL A 337 3.81 26.80 1.61
C VAL A 337 3.18 26.76 0.21
N GLY A 338 3.73 25.91 -0.66
CA GLY A 338 3.39 25.83 -2.08
C GLY A 338 4.30 26.65 -3.00
N GLU A 339 5.21 27.47 -2.45
CA GLU A 339 6.19 28.23 -3.23
C GLU A 339 7.31 27.31 -3.76
N GLU A 340 7.75 27.56 -5.00
CA GLU A 340 8.96 26.95 -5.55
C GLU A 340 10.21 27.67 -5.04
N VAL A 341 11.12 26.89 -4.47
CA VAL A 341 12.31 27.33 -3.76
C VAL A 341 13.53 26.78 -4.51
N ALA A 342 14.42 27.66 -4.94
CA ALA A 342 15.68 27.25 -5.57
C ALA A 342 16.71 26.79 -4.53
N ALA A 343 17.63 25.91 -4.95
CA ALA A 343 18.77 25.51 -4.14
C ALA A 343 19.56 26.73 -3.64
N GLY A 344 19.89 26.75 -2.36
CA GLY A 344 20.56 27.85 -1.66
C GLY A 344 19.64 28.97 -1.17
N ARG A 345 18.33 28.94 -1.49
CA ARG A 345 17.37 29.93 -0.96
C ARG A 345 17.20 29.73 0.55
N VAL A 346 17.36 30.81 1.31
CA VAL A 346 17.11 30.84 2.75
C VAL A 346 15.60 30.77 3.01
N ILE A 347 15.19 29.79 3.80
CA ILE A 347 13.78 29.57 4.21
C ILE A 347 13.51 30.01 5.65
N GLY A 348 14.56 30.12 6.46
CA GLY A 348 14.47 30.51 7.85
C GLY A 348 15.83 30.66 8.50
N THR A 349 15.86 31.01 9.78
CA THR A 349 17.06 31.15 10.60
C THR A 349 16.84 30.46 11.94
N ILE A 350 17.85 29.74 12.42
CA ILE A 350 17.93 29.30 13.82
C ILE A 350 18.93 30.18 14.55
N ALA A 351 18.53 30.77 15.67
CA ALA A 351 19.40 31.61 16.47
C ALA A 351 19.32 31.29 17.96
N ASN A 352 20.44 31.40 18.65
CA ASN A 352 20.51 31.45 20.12
C ASN A 352 21.42 32.61 20.54
N ARG A 353 21.75 32.73 21.84
CA ARG A 353 22.59 33.82 22.36
C ARG A 353 24.04 33.82 21.84
N ARG A 354 24.50 32.73 21.22
CA ARG A 354 25.89 32.50 20.81
C ARG A 354 26.09 32.50 19.31
N GLU A 355 25.11 32.00 18.55
CA GLU A 355 25.22 31.83 17.10
C GLU A 355 23.86 31.96 16.40
N SER A 356 23.90 32.24 15.10
CA SER A 356 22.75 32.35 14.20
C SER A 356 23.13 31.73 12.86
N ILE A 357 22.35 30.75 12.40
CA ILE A 357 22.58 30.05 11.12
C ILE A 357 21.32 30.13 10.26
N GLU A 358 21.51 30.55 9.02
CA GLU A 358 20.48 30.51 7.99
C GLU A 358 20.22 29.06 7.55
N LEU A 359 18.94 28.68 7.48
CA LEU A 359 18.49 27.42 6.91
C LEU A 359 18.21 27.62 5.43
N THR A 360 18.99 26.94 4.59
CA THR A 360 18.85 27.00 3.13
C THR A 360 18.19 25.74 2.58
N ALA A 361 17.50 25.86 1.45
CA ALA A 361 17.08 24.72 0.66
C ALA A 361 18.29 24.06 0.00
N ASP A 362 18.51 22.76 0.23
CA ASP A 362 19.68 22.04 -0.33
C ASP A 362 19.54 21.71 -1.83
N HIS A 363 18.35 21.91 -2.40
CA HIS A 363 18.01 21.64 -3.80
C HIS A 363 16.78 22.45 -4.23
N ASP A 364 16.50 22.45 -5.53
CA ASP A 364 15.26 23.03 -6.09
C ASP A 364 14.05 22.18 -5.64
N GLY A 365 12.99 22.82 -5.17
CA GLY A 365 11.83 22.10 -4.64
C GLY A 365 10.65 23.00 -4.28
N THR A 366 9.47 22.42 -4.14
CA THR A 366 8.29 23.11 -3.60
C THR A 366 8.24 22.93 -2.10
N LEU A 367 8.08 24.01 -1.33
CA LEU A 367 7.88 23.92 0.11
C LEU A 367 6.50 23.31 0.41
N ILE A 368 6.45 22.19 1.12
CA ILE A 368 5.21 21.45 1.40
C ILE A 368 4.60 21.85 2.74
N GLU A 369 5.44 22.04 3.76
CA GLU A 369 4.99 22.48 5.08
C GLU A 369 6.18 22.98 5.91
N PHE A 370 5.89 23.90 6.83
CA PHE A 370 6.69 24.11 8.03
C PHE A 370 6.13 23.26 9.18
N MET A 371 7.03 22.64 9.93
CA MET A 371 6.71 21.81 11.10
C MET A 371 6.91 22.57 12.42
N VAL A 372 7.30 23.84 12.33
CA VAL A 372 7.53 24.77 13.44
C VAL A 372 7.01 26.15 13.06
N GLU A 373 6.65 26.96 14.04
CA GLU A 373 6.19 28.33 13.87
C GLU A 373 7.26 29.36 14.26
N ASP A 374 7.04 30.62 13.89
CA ASP A 374 7.94 31.71 14.24
C ASP A 374 8.09 31.86 15.76
N GLY A 375 9.34 31.82 16.21
CA GLY A 375 9.71 31.92 17.63
C GLY A 375 9.80 30.58 18.35
N ASP A 376 9.40 29.47 17.73
CA ASP A 376 9.45 28.15 18.36
C ASP A 376 10.89 27.76 18.75
N PRO A 377 11.10 27.22 19.95
CA PRO A 377 12.37 26.62 20.33
C PRO A 377 12.53 25.26 19.64
N VAL A 378 13.70 25.02 19.06
CA VAL A 378 14.02 23.80 18.33
C VAL A 378 15.29 23.13 18.87
N ALA A 379 15.36 21.81 18.77
CA ALA A 379 16.52 20.99 19.15
C ALA A 379 17.37 20.60 17.92
N PRO A 380 18.66 20.24 18.08
CA PRO A 380 19.48 19.77 16.98
C PRO A 380 18.86 18.53 16.34
N GLY A 381 18.76 18.51 15.01
CA GLY A 381 18.11 17.46 14.24
C GLY A 381 16.58 17.52 14.23
N GLN A 382 15.95 18.50 14.90
CA GLN A 382 14.49 18.67 14.85
C GLN A 382 14.04 19.06 13.44
N PRO A 383 13.03 18.38 12.87
CA PRO A 383 12.41 18.78 11.60
C PRO A 383 11.87 20.22 11.64
N ILE A 384 12.21 21.01 10.63
CA ILE A 384 11.78 22.41 10.47
C ILE A 384 10.81 22.55 9.30
N ALA A 385 11.18 22.00 8.14
CA ALA A 385 10.40 22.14 6.91
C ALA A 385 10.54 20.89 6.02
N ARG A 386 9.52 20.64 5.20
CA ARG A 386 9.54 19.60 4.16
C ARG A 386 9.50 20.25 2.78
N LEU A 387 10.43 19.86 1.90
CA LEU A 387 10.45 20.24 0.49
C LEU A 387 10.18 19.02 -0.39
N HIS A 388 9.35 19.17 -1.41
CA HIS A 388 9.22 18.19 -2.48
C HIS A 388 10.17 18.59 -3.62
N PRO A 389 11.16 17.78 -4.00
CA PRO A 389 12.06 18.15 -5.09
C PRO A 389 11.30 18.44 -6.38
N LEU A 390 11.70 19.50 -7.08
CA LEU A 390 11.33 19.64 -8.48
C LEU A 390 12.13 18.58 -9.22
N GLY A 391 11.44 17.59 -9.80
CA GLY A 391 12.12 16.54 -10.57
C GLY A 391 13.02 17.20 -11.60
N GLN A 392 14.29 16.78 -11.68
CA GLN A 392 15.21 17.29 -12.69
C GLN A 392 14.50 17.17 -14.04
N GLY A 393 14.15 18.31 -14.63
CA GLY A 393 13.55 18.35 -15.95
C GLY A 393 14.44 17.53 -16.88
N ALA A 394 13.86 16.54 -17.53
CA ALA A 394 14.52 15.81 -18.60
C ALA A 394 15.03 16.84 -19.61
N HIS A 395 16.36 16.96 -19.71
CA HIS A 395 17.00 17.47 -20.91
C HIS A 395 17.08 16.34 -21.94
#